data_AF-A0A150GPL5-F1
#
_entry.id   AF-A0A150GPL5-F1
#
_cell.length_a   1.000
_cell.length_b   1.000
_cell.length_c   1.000
_cell.angle_alpha   90.00
_cell.angle_beta   90.00
_cell.angle_gamma   90.00
#
_symmetry.space_group_name_H-M   'P 1'
#
loop_
_entity.id
_entity.type
_entity.pdbx_description
1 polymer ?
#
loop_
_entity_poly.entity_id
_entity_poly.type
_entity_poly.pdbx_seq_one_letter_code
_entity_poly.pdbx_strand_id
1 'polypeptide(L)'
;MTSPEDPFMKAANYTWLYPEPYDWAEAFDYACQCKDCWRPVLKARNQWLGGILDPTDQHPGSSAILIFYRWFLLKNLFESKVVDKYDYFIVTRSDYYYVKPSPRMPPYMNPNHIWIPEGEDYGGITDRHIVVSRKHVYAALNLMEPIIKDPNGLLKEMEGYQEWNLERYIKFRFEKQGILRHVRRFPRIMYAVRTSNTSTRWSYGFWIEEAGMLVKYMTEYNDAKNSTPLAELY
;
A
#
# COMPACT_ATOMS: atom_id res chain seq x y z
N MET A 1 -6.53 -17.25 7.58
CA MET A 1 -6.91 -17.82 6.26
C MET A 1 -8.19 -17.15 5.80
N THR A 2 -8.20 -16.55 4.61
CA THR A 2 -9.42 -16.02 3.99
C THR A 2 -10.38 -17.18 3.68
N SER A 3 -11.66 -17.00 3.97
CA SER A 3 -12.67 -18.04 3.75
C SER A 3 -12.85 -18.29 2.25
N PRO A 4 -13.03 -19.54 1.78
CA PRO A 4 -13.45 -19.83 0.40
C PRO A 4 -14.76 -19.14 0.00
N GLU A 5 -15.54 -18.70 0.98
CA GLU A 5 -16.78 -17.95 0.79
C GLU A 5 -16.57 -16.45 0.57
N ASP A 6 -15.33 -15.95 0.67
CA ASP A 6 -15.01 -14.54 0.46
C ASP A 6 -15.35 -14.11 -0.98
N PRO A 7 -16.17 -13.06 -1.16
CA PRO A 7 -16.63 -12.64 -2.48
C PRO A 7 -15.49 -12.17 -3.40
N PHE A 8 -14.40 -11.61 -2.86
CA PHE A 8 -13.21 -11.26 -3.64
C PHE A 8 -12.52 -12.51 -4.16
N MET A 9 -12.41 -13.55 -3.33
CA MET A 9 -11.80 -14.83 -3.71
C MET A 9 -12.61 -15.54 -4.80
N LYS A 10 -13.95 -15.51 -4.69
CA LYS A 10 -14.86 -16.08 -5.71
C LYS A 10 -14.79 -15.37 -7.06
N ALA A 11 -14.62 -14.05 -7.04
CA ALA A 11 -14.53 -13.24 -8.25
C ALA A 11 -13.11 -13.17 -8.85
N ALA A 12 -12.09 -13.67 -8.15
CA ALA A 12 -10.70 -13.57 -8.57
C ALA A 12 -10.36 -14.52 -9.72
N ASN A 13 -9.76 -13.98 -10.78
CA ASN A 13 -9.13 -14.79 -11.84
C ASN A 13 -7.77 -15.38 -11.42
N TYR A 14 -7.09 -14.71 -10.49
CA TYR A 14 -5.77 -15.08 -9.99
C TYR A 14 -5.74 -14.91 -8.48
N THR A 15 -5.25 -15.93 -7.80
CA THR A 15 -5.15 -15.96 -6.35
C THR A 15 -3.73 -16.35 -5.99
N TRP A 16 -3.03 -15.45 -5.30
CA TRP A 16 -1.72 -15.71 -4.73
C TRP A 16 -1.80 -15.54 -3.22
N LEU A 17 -1.44 -16.59 -2.50
CA LEU A 17 -1.53 -16.64 -1.05
C LEU A 17 -0.13 -16.72 -0.44
N TYR A 18 0.07 -15.98 0.64
CA TYR A 18 1.23 -16.11 1.50
C TYR A 18 0.73 -16.45 2.91
N PRO A 19 1.23 -17.52 3.57
CA PRO A 19 0.87 -17.83 4.94
C PRO A 19 1.25 -16.66 5.86
N GLU A 20 0.31 -16.15 6.65
CA GLU A 20 0.58 -15.05 7.59
C GLU A 20 1.56 -15.53 8.67
N PRO A 21 2.79 -14.98 8.74
CA PRO A 21 3.76 -15.38 9.73
C PRO A 21 3.46 -14.69 11.07
N TYR A 22 3.96 -15.26 12.16
CA TYR A 22 3.92 -14.59 13.46
C TYR A 22 4.82 -13.34 13.47
N ASP A 23 6.01 -13.46 12.87
CA ASP A 23 6.97 -12.39 12.68
C ASP A 23 7.16 -12.13 11.18
N TRP A 24 6.91 -10.90 10.74
CA TRP A 24 7.09 -10.54 9.33
C TRP A 24 8.55 -10.51 8.87
N ALA A 25 9.52 -10.69 9.77
CA ALA A 25 10.92 -10.96 9.40
C ALA A 25 11.05 -12.16 8.46
N GLU A 26 10.24 -13.22 8.67
CA GLU A 26 10.25 -14.42 7.83
C GLU A 26 9.91 -14.10 6.36
N ALA A 27 8.98 -13.16 6.15
CA ALA A 27 8.59 -12.72 4.81
C ALA A 27 9.70 -11.92 4.12
N PHE A 28 10.50 -11.19 4.89
CA PHE A 28 11.66 -10.47 4.37
C PHE A 28 12.82 -11.42 4.06
N ASP A 29 13.07 -12.43 4.90
CA ASP A 29 14.04 -13.48 4.61
C ASP A 29 13.68 -14.24 3.33
N TYR A 30 12.38 -14.57 3.16
CA TYR A 30 11.86 -15.17 1.94
C TYR A 30 12.07 -14.27 0.72
N ALA A 31 11.79 -12.97 0.82
CA ALA A 31 11.98 -12.05 -0.29
C ALA A 31 13.45 -11.81 -0.65
N CYS A 32 14.32 -11.74 0.36
CA CYS A 32 15.75 -11.48 0.18
C CYS A 32 16.56 -12.74 -0.19
N GLN A 33 15.98 -13.94 -0.02
CA GLN A 33 16.68 -15.22 -0.18
C GLN A 33 17.94 -15.30 0.70
N CYS A 34 17.88 -14.66 1.87
CA CYS A 34 18.94 -14.59 2.85
C CYS A 34 18.30 -14.51 4.24
N LYS A 35 18.93 -15.09 5.24
CA LYS A 35 18.50 -14.89 6.62
C LYS A 35 19.12 -13.60 7.16
N ASP A 36 18.30 -12.69 7.67
CA ASP A 36 18.68 -11.47 8.39
C ASP A 36 19.55 -10.44 7.62
N CYS A 37 19.91 -10.66 6.35
CA CYS A 37 20.84 -9.76 5.64
C CYS A 37 20.28 -8.34 5.40
N TRP A 38 18.95 -8.19 5.43
CA TRP A 38 18.24 -6.92 5.31
C TRP A 38 18.13 -6.16 6.63
N ARG A 39 18.37 -6.79 7.80
CA ARG A 39 18.17 -6.17 9.11
C ARG A 39 18.88 -4.83 9.36
N PRO A 40 20.03 -4.47 8.74
CA PRO A 40 20.62 -3.16 8.94
C PRO A 40 19.64 -1.99 8.75
N VAL A 41 18.67 -2.10 7.83
CA VAL A 41 17.70 -1.04 7.58
C VAL A 41 16.73 -0.78 8.74
N LEU A 42 16.62 -1.70 9.71
CA LEU A 42 15.82 -1.48 10.92
C LEU A 42 16.31 -0.28 11.74
N LYS A 43 17.59 0.09 11.61
CA LYS A 43 18.13 1.29 12.27
C LYS A 43 17.53 2.60 11.74
N ALA A 44 16.89 2.59 10.57
CA ALA A 44 16.10 3.72 10.11
C ALA A 44 14.78 3.73 10.89
N ARG A 45 14.75 4.49 12.00
CA ARG A 45 13.73 4.40 13.05
C ARG A 45 12.31 4.80 12.63
N ASN A 46 11.40 4.65 13.59
CA ASN A 46 9.98 4.98 13.61
C ASN A 46 9.08 3.84 13.15
N GLN A 47 8.26 3.98 12.09
CA GLN A 47 7.13 3.05 11.86
C GLN A 47 7.17 2.28 10.52
N TRP A 48 8.13 2.57 9.65
CA TRP A 48 8.10 2.10 8.25
C TRP A 48 8.37 0.59 8.06
N LEU A 49 8.93 -0.09 9.06
CA LEU A 49 9.07 -1.56 9.09
C LEU A 49 8.26 -2.23 10.22
N GLY A 50 7.18 -1.59 10.68
CA GLY A 50 6.33 -2.18 11.71
C GLY A 50 5.72 -3.52 11.28
N GLY A 51 5.64 -4.47 12.23
CA GLY A 51 5.22 -5.86 12.00
C GLY A 51 6.36 -6.87 12.08
N ILE A 52 7.61 -6.41 12.06
CA ILE A 52 8.82 -7.19 12.33
C ILE A 52 9.13 -7.17 13.83
N LEU A 53 9.43 -8.33 14.41
CA LEU A 53 9.95 -8.42 15.77
C LEU A 53 11.48 -8.27 15.76
N ASP A 54 11.96 -7.41 16.64
CA ASP A 54 13.39 -7.20 16.84
C ASP A 54 13.65 -6.78 18.30
N PRO A 55 14.69 -7.31 18.98
CA PRO A 55 14.93 -6.97 20.37
C PRO A 55 15.38 -5.52 20.60
N THR A 56 15.92 -4.85 19.58
CA THR A 56 16.55 -3.52 19.73
C THR A 56 15.91 -2.46 18.83
N ASP A 57 15.72 -2.78 17.55
CA ASP A 57 15.28 -1.83 16.53
C ASP A 57 13.84 -2.14 16.06
N GLN A 58 12.97 -2.58 16.99
CA GLN A 58 11.57 -2.87 16.67
C GLN A 58 10.78 -1.60 16.39
N HIS A 59 10.02 -1.64 15.29
CA HIS A 59 9.14 -0.56 14.88
C HIS A 59 7.68 -0.85 15.28
N PRO A 60 6.94 0.12 15.83
CA PRO A 60 5.48 0.05 15.82
C PRO A 60 4.99 0.11 14.36
N GLY A 61 3.80 -0.41 14.08
CA GLY A 61 3.23 -0.34 12.73
C GLY A 61 2.79 -1.67 12.16
N SER A 62 2.36 -1.60 10.90
CA SER A 62 2.16 -2.74 10.01
C SER A 62 2.74 -2.49 8.62
N SER A 63 3.65 -1.53 8.51
CA SER A 63 4.22 -1.05 7.24
C SER A 63 5.04 -2.12 6.52
N ALA A 64 5.75 -3.00 7.25
CA ALA A 64 6.51 -4.09 6.65
C ALA A 64 5.62 -5.06 5.86
N ILE A 65 4.41 -5.31 6.37
CA ILE A 65 3.40 -6.17 5.73
C ILE A 65 3.04 -5.62 4.33
N LEU A 66 2.85 -4.30 4.26
CA LEU A 66 2.46 -3.59 3.04
C LEU A 66 3.61 -3.47 2.03
N ILE A 67 4.86 -3.37 2.51
CA ILE A 67 6.07 -3.44 1.65
C ILE A 67 6.19 -4.85 1.06
N PHE A 68 6.06 -5.88 1.90
CA PHE A 68 6.12 -7.27 1.47
C PHE A 68 5.04 -7.60 0.43
N TYR A 69 3.77 -7.27 0.69
CA TYR A 69 2.71 -7.62 -0.26
C TYR A 69 2.81 -6.89 -1.60
N ARG A 70 3.43 -5.70 -1.64
CA ARG A 70 3.74 -5.04 -2.92
C ARG A 70 4.80 -5.79 -3.70
N TRP A 71 5.87 -6.23 -3.03
CA TRP A 71 6.88 -7.08 -3.64
C TRP A 71 6.30 -8.42 -4.08
N PHE A 72 5.48 -9.06 -3.24
CA PHE A 72 4.85 -10.35 -3.54
C PHE A 72 3.89 -10.24 -4.73
N LEU A 73 3.09 -9.18 -4.79
CA LEU A 73 2.27 -8.87 -5.96
C LEU A 73 3.14 -8.68 -7.21
N LEU A 74 4.21 -7.87 -7.11
CA LEU A 74 5.09 -7.60 -8.23
C LEU A 74 5.78 -8.89 -8.75
N LYS A 75 6.32 -9.71 -7.85
CA LYS A 75 6.90 -11.03 -8.17
C LYS A 75 5.91 -11.87 -8.97
N ASN A 76 4.71 -12.07 -8.43
CA ASN A 76 3.70 -12.92 -9.06
C ASN A 76 3.20 -12.36 -10.39
N LEU A 77 2.98 -11.04 -10.51
CA LEU A 77 2.56 -10.41 -11.76
C LEU A 77 3.54 -10.66 -12.91
N PHE A 78 4.85 -10.60 -12.61
CA PHE A 78 5.90 -10.76 -13.62
C PHE A 78 6.23 -12.23 -13.90
N GLU A 79 6.34 -13.08 -12.87
CA GLU A 79 6.62 -14.52 -13.06
C GLU A 79 5.49 -15.24 -13.81
N SER A 80 4.23 -14.88 -13.54
CA SER A 80 3.07 -15.45 -14.22
C SER A 80 2.71 -14.76 -15.54
N LYS A 81 3.43 -13.69 -15.92
CA LYS A 81 3.13 -12.83 -17.08
C LYS A 81 1.72 -12.24 -17.07
N VAL A 82 1.06 -12.18 -15.91
CA VAL A 82 -0.23 -11.50 -15.76
C VAL A 82 -0.10 -10.01 -16.03
N VAL A 83 1.08 -9.44 -15.76
CA VAL A 83 1.37 -8.03 -16.06
C VAL A 83 1.09 -7.66 -17.53
N ASP A 84 1.25 -8.59 -18.47
CA ASP A 84 1.06 -8.33 -19.90
C ASP A 84 -0.41 -8.37 -20.34
N LYS A 85 -1.32 -8.84 -19.47
CA LYS A 85 -2.75 -8.97 -19.76
C LYS A 85 -3.57 -7.74 -19.40
N TYR A 86 -2.96 -6.78 -18.70
CA TYR A 86 -3.65 -5.60 -18.17
C TYR A 86 -2.85 -4.33 -18.44
N ASP A 87 -3.54 -3.29 -18.90
CA ASP A 87 -2.92 -1.97 -19.13
C ASP A 87 -2.78 -1.15 -17.85
N TYR A 88 -3.63 -1.44 -16.85
CA TYR A 88 -3.70 -0.72 -15.59
C TYR A 88 -3.89 -1.65 -14.41
N PHE A 89 -3.36 -1.23 -13.27
CA PHE A 89 -3.39 -1.94 -12.01
C PHE A 89 -3.93 -1.01 -10.93
N ILE A 90 -4.91 -1.49 -10.19
CA ILE A 90 -5.44 -0.82 -9.00
C ILE A 90 -5.00 -1.64 -7.80
N VAL A 91 -4.13 -1.08 -6.97
CA VAL A 91 -3.75 -1.70 -5.70
C VAL A 91 -4.51 -0.97 -4.59
N THR A 92 -5.41 -1.69 -3.93
CA THR A 92 -6.35 -1.14 -2.96
C THR A 92 -6.51 -2.07 -1.77
N ARG A 93 -7.01 -1.51 -0.67
CA ARG A 93 -7.45 -2.27 0.49
C ARG A 93 -8.80 -2.93 0.23
N SER A 94 -9.01 -4.11 0.82
CA SER A 94 -10.29 -4.85 0.78
C SER A 94 -11.33 -4.32 1.77
N ASP A 95 -10.90 -3.58 2.80
CA ASP A 95 -11.78 -2.97 3.81
C ASP A 95 -12.25 -1.56 3.41
N TYR A 96 -12.20 -1.21 2.12
CA TYR A 96 -12.70 0.07 1.61
C TYR A 96 -14.16 0.00 1.18
N TYR A 97 -14.95 0.94 1.69
CA TYR A 97 -16.28 1.24 1.19
C TYR A 97 -16.21 2.41 0.22
N TYR A 98 -16.71 2.20 -0.99
CA TYR A 98 -16.70 3.20 -2.07
C TYR A 98 -18.04 3.92 -2.12
N VAL A 99 -18.06 5.20 -1.78
CA VAL A 99 -19.27 6.06 -1.90
C VAL A 99 -19.46 6.60 -3.31
N LYS A 100 -18.39 6.58 -4.11
CA LYS A 100 -18.40 7.00 -5.52
C LYS A 100 -17.69 5.92 -6.33
N PRO A 101 -18.06 5.73 -7.61
CA PRO A 101 -17.37 4.78 -8.46
C PRO A 101 -15.88 5.11 -8.49
N SER A 102 -15.04 4.06 -8.42
CA SER A 102 -13.63 4.17 -8.81
C SER A 102 -13.55 4.89 -10.17
N PRO A 103 -12.53 5.75 -10.40
CA PRO A 103 -12.38 6.38 -11.70
C PRO A 103 -12.54 5.31 -12.78
N ARG A 104 -13.50 5.51 -13.69
CA ARG A 104 -13.62 4.63 -14.85
C ARG A 104 -12.31 4.78 -15.62
N MET A 105 -11.44 3.79 -15.44
CA MET A 105 -10.17 3.67 -16.16
C MET A 105 -10.47 3.75 -17.67
N PRO A 106 -9.65 4.43 -18.44
CA PRO A 106 -10.14 5.56 -19.23
C PRO A 106 -10.26 5.28 -20.73
N PRO A 107 -10.73 6.29 -21.47
CA PRO A 107 -9.83 6.93 -22.45
C PRO A 107 -9.11 8.21 -21.96
N TYR A 108 -9.53 8.82 -20.83
CA TYR A 108 -9.00 10.11 -20.31
C TYR A 108 -7.85 10.12 -19.27
N MET A 109 -7.43 9.03 -18.62
CA MET A 109 -6.22 9.04 -17.78
C MET A 109 -5.00 8.82 -18.64
N ASN A 110 -4.09 9.77 -18.57
CA ASN A 110 -2.79 9.66 -19.20
C ASN A 110 -2.02 8.46 -18.59
N PRO A 111 -1.56 7.48 -19.41
CA PRO A 111 -0.81 6.32 -18.92
C PRO A 111 0.55 6.69 -18.32
N ASN A 112 1.00 7.94 -18.47
CA ASN A 112 2.19 8.47 -17.82
C ASN A 112 1.93 9.02 -16.42
N HIS A 113 0.71 8.90 -15.89
CA HIS A 113 0.37 9.34 -14.54
C HIS A 113 0.19 8.16 -13.59
N ILE A 114 0.50 8.42 -12.32
CA ILE A 114 0.26 7.53 -11.18
C ILE A 114 -0.79 8.23 -10.32
N TRP A 115 -1.99 7.67 -10.23
CA TRP A 115 -3.12 8.33 -9.56
C TRP A 115 -3.30 7.81 -8.14
N ILE A 116 -3.39 8.75 -7.20
CA ILE A 116 -3.43 8.50 -5.76
C ILE A 116 -4.48 9.42 -5.13
N PRO A 117 -5.35 8.93 -4.22
CA PRO A 117 -6.40 9.77 -3.64
C PRO A 117 -5.81 10.83 -2.71
N GLU A 118 -6.48 11.98 -2.63
CA GLU A 118 -6.19 13.06 -1.67
C GLU A 118 -6.23 12.60 -0.19
N GLY A 119 -5.42 13.23 0.68
CA GLY A 119 -5.38 12.94 2.12
C GLY A 119 -4.62 11.66 2.51
N GLU A 120 -4.53 11.41 3.82
CA GLU A 120 -3.85 10.24 4.43
C GLU A 120 -2.39 10.05 3.99
N ASP A 121 -1.68 11.17 3.73
CA ASP A 121 -0.31 11.15 3.22
C ASP A 121 0.76 11.06 4.32
N TYR A 122 0.45 11.47 5.56
CA TYR A 122 1.37 11.43 6.71
C TYR A 122 2.79 11.96 6.40
N GLY A 123 2.87 13.03 5.60
CA GLY A 123 4.11 13.69 5.17
C GLY A 123 4.81 13.09 3.96
N GLY A 124 4.23 12.06 3.35
CA GLY A 124 4.68 11.41 2.13
C GLY A 124 3.56 11.28 1.09
N ILE A 125 3.31 10.06 0.62
CA ILE A 125 2.23 9.70 -0.30
C ILE A 125 1.49 8.51 0.27
N THR A 126 0.16 8.60 0.38
CA THR A 126 -0.67 7.53 0.95
C THR A 126 -0.40 6.17 0.30
N ASP A 127 -0.31 5.14 1.13
CA ASP A 127 -0.01 3.76 0.77
C ASP A 127 -1.29 2.92 0.52
N ARG A 128 -2.48 3.53 0.62
CA ARG A 128 -3.72 2.76 0.74
C ARG A 128 -4.43 2.49 -0.58
N HIS A 129 -4.19 3.32 -1.59
CA HIS A 129 -4.76 3.15 -2.92
C HIS A 129 -3.87 3.79 -3.98
N ILE A 130 -3.61 3.05 -5.05
CA ILE A 130 -2.84 3.53 -6.19
C ILE A 130 -3.40 2.93 -7.46
N VAL A 131 -3.51 3.77 -8.47
CA VAL A 131 -3.90 3.40 -9.82
C VAL A 131 -2.74 3.73 -10.74
N VAL A 132 -2.21 2.71 -11.41
CA VAL A 132 -0.96 2.82 -12.15
C VAL A 132 -1.04 2.03 -13.46
N SER A 133 -0.48 2.58 -14.53
CA SER A 133 -0.36 1.86 -15.80
C SER A 133 0.72 0.79 -15.74
N ARG A 134 0.68 -0.18 -16.66
CA ARG A 134 1.74 -1.16 -16.87
C ARG A 134 3.13 -0.53 -17.01
N LYS A 135 3.21 0.69 -17.58
CA LYS A 135 4.47 1.45 -17.71
C LYS A 135 5.13 1.73 -16.36
N HIS A 136 4.35 2.01 -15.33
CA HIS A 136 4.84 2.46 -14.03
C HIS A 136 4.68 1.42 -12.91
N VAL A 137 3.95 0.31 -13.15
CA VAL A 137 3.61 -0.69 -12.12
C VAL A 137 4.85 -1.25 -11.43
N TYR A 138 5.93 -1.53 -12.17
CA TYR A 138 7.17 -2.01 -11.57
C TYR A 138 7.75 -0.97 -10.62
N ALA A 139 8.01 0.24 -11.10
CA ALA A 139 8.62 1.28 -10.29
C ALA A 139 7.75 1.64 -9.05
N ALA A 140 6.44 1.78 -9.24
CA ALA A 140 5.50 2.14 -8.18
C ALA A 140 5.36 1.09 -7.05
N LEU A 141 5.45 -0.20 -7.37
CA LEU A 141 5.32 -1.28 -6.38
C LEU A 141 6.68 -1.75 -5.83
N ASN A 142 7.78 -1.44 -6.51
CA ASN A 142 9.11 -1.90 -6.15
C ASN A 142 9.72 -1.11 -4.99
N LEU A 143 9.17 -1.34 -3.79
CA LEU A 143 9.64 -0.76 -2.53
C LEU A 143 10.73 -1.61 -1.86
N MET A 144 10.81 -2.90 -2.19
CA MET A 144 11.65 -3.86 -1.46
C MET A 144 13.02 -4.08 -2.10
N GLU A 145 13.21 -3.78 -3.39
CA GLU A 145 14.49 -3.95 -4.07
C GLU A 145 15.70 -3.31 -3.37
N PRO A 146 15.68 -2.06 -2.88
CA PRO A 146 16.85 -1.52 -2.18
C PRO A 146 17.13 -2.22 -0.84
N ILE A 147 16.09 -2.74 -0.17
CA ILE A 147 16.22 -3.53 1.06
C ILE A 147 16.93 -4.86 0.75
N ILE A 148 16.60 -5.48 -0.39
CA ILE A 148 17.18 -6.75 -0.84
C ILE A 148 18.61 -6.56 -1.35
N LYS A 149 18.85 -5.54 -2.18
CA LYS A 149 20.11 -5.38 -2.92
C LYS A 149 21.21 -4.68 -2.15
N ASP A 150 20.87 -3.65 -1.38
CA ASP A 150 21.85 -2.84 -0.65
C ASP A 150 21.23 -2.22 0.62
N PRO A 151 20.98 -3.02 1.66
CA PRO A 151 20.37 -2.55 2.89
C PRO A 151 21.22 -1.49 3.60
N ASN A 152 22.56 -1.59 3.54
CA ASN A 152 23.43 -0.59 4.17
C ASN A 152 23.46 0.72 3.38
N GLY A 153 23.48 0.68 2.06
CA GLY A 153 23.33 1.86 1.21
C GLY A 153 21.99 2.53 1.43
N LEU A 154 20.89 1.75 1.48
CA LEU A 154 19.57 2.30 1.79
C LEU A 154 19.54 2.97 3.17
N LEU A 155 20.06 2.31 4.19
CA LEU A 155 20.17 2.90 5.53
C LEU A 155 20.88 4.25 5.47
N LYS A 156 22.04 4.31 4.80
CA LYS A 156 22.81 5.54 4.62
C LYS A 156 22.05 6.63 3.86
N GLU A 157 21.24 6.28 2.89
CA GLU A 157 20.39 7.27 2.19
C GLU A 157 19.24 7.78 3.05
N MET A 158 18.79 6.96 4.00
CA MET A 158 17.74 7.29 4.96
C MET A 158 18.28 8.00 6.21
N GLU A 159 19.61 8.03 6.39
CA GLU A 159 20.29 8.81 7.42
C GLU A 159 20.01 10.31 7.21
N GLY A 160 19.73 11.02 8.31
CA GLY A 160 19.36 12.44 8.30
C GLY A 160 17.86 12.69 8.43
N TYR A 161 17.03 11.65 8.39
CA TYR A 161 15.61 11.73 8.73
C TYR A 161 15.23 10.63 9.72
N GLN A 162 14.50 10.98 10.79
CA GLN A 162 14.21 10.07 11.90
C GLN A 162 12.76 9.59 11.96
N GLU A 163 11.84 10.24 11.25
CA GLU A 163 10.40 10.01 11.38
C GLU A 163 9.84 9.19 10.21
N TRP A 164 10.48 8.07 9.86
CA TRP A 164 10.06 7.24 8.73
C TRP A 164 8.74 6.51 8.99
N ASN A 165 7.79 6.68 8.08
CA ASN A 165 6.61 5.83 7.91
C ASN A 165 6.57 5.32 6.46
N LEU A 166 5.58 4.49 6.14
CA LEU A 166 5.49 3.91 4.80
C LEU A 166 5.25 4.98 3.73
N GLU A 167 4.41 5.97 4.00
CA GLU A 167 4.07 7.02 3.06
C GLU A 167 5.29 7.87 2.68
N ARG A 168 6.12 8.21 3.65
CA ARG A 168 7.39 8.92 3.45
C ARG A 168 8.39 8.06 2.69
N TYR A 169 8.45 6.76 3.01
CA TYR A 169 9.29 5.82 2.28
C TYR A 169 8.85 5.69 0.81
N ILE A 170 7.55 5.59 0.52
CA ILE A 170 7.00 5.59 -0.84
C ILE A 170 7.41 6.86 -1.57
N LYS A 171 7.21 8.03 -0.97
CA LYS A 171 7.61 9.32 -1.58
C LYS A 171 9.10 9.35 -1.89
N PHE A 172 9.94 8.98 -0.94
CA PHE A 172 11.39 8.89 -1.10
C PHE A 172 11.79 7.97 -2.27
N ARG A 173 11.18 6.78 -2.36
CA ARG A 173 11.41 5.85 -3.47
C ARG A 173 10.96 6.43 -4.81
N PHE A 174 9.81 7.08 -4.85
CA PHE A 174 9.28 7.70 -6.07
C PHE A 174 10.17 8.85 -6.56
N GLU A 175 10.75 9.63 -5.63
CA GLU A 175 11.75 10.66 -5.94
C GLU A 175 13.03 10.04 -6.52
N LYS A 176 13.58 9.03 -5.85
CA LYS A 176 14.80 8.32 -6.28
C LYS A 176 14.66 7.66 -7.66
N GLN A 177 13.47 7.16 -7.99
CA GLN A 177 13.16 6.58 -9.29
C GLN A 177 12.76 7.60 -10.36
N GLY A 178 12.67 8.89 -10.00
CA GLY A 178 12.22 9.96 -10.92
C GLY A 178 10.76 9.86 -11.33
N ILE A 179 9.94 9.06 -10.62
CA ILE A 179 8.53 8.87 -10.92
C ILE A 179 7.59 9.78 -10.13
N LEU A 180 8.09 10.49 -9.11
CA LEU A 180 7.27 11.42 -8.33
C LEU A 180 6.57 12.46 -9.22
N ARG A 181 7.26 12.96 -10.26
CA ARG A 181 6.70 13.93 -11.24
C ARG A 181 5.47 13.42 -12.00
N HIS A 182 5.27 12.11 -12.03
CA HIS A 182 4.15 11.44 -12.67
C HIS A 182 2.95 11.27 -11.72
N VAL A 183 3.12 11.53 -10.42
CA VAL A 183 2.02 11.42 -9.45
C VAL A 183 0.99 12.52 -9.71
N ARG A 184 -0.28 12.12 -9.75
CA ARG A 184 -1.44 12.99 -9.81
C ARG A 184 -2.41 12.60 -8.71
N ARG A 185 -3.15 13.58 -8.22
CA ARG A 185 -4.15 13.39 -7.17
C ARG A 185 -5.53 13.32 -7.79
N PHE A 186 -6.41 12.57 -7.13
CA PHE A 186 -7.83 12.59 -7.39
C PHE A 186 -8.59 12.70 -6.07
N PRO A 187 -9.84 13.21 -6.07
CA PRO A 187 -10.60 13.33 -4.85
C PRO A 187 -10.77 11.98 -4.17
N ARG A 188 -10.71 11.94 -2.84
CA ARG A 188 -10.99 10.70 -2.11
C ARG A 188 -12.44 10.27 -2.37
N ILE A 189 -12.64 8.99 -2.69
CA ILE A 189 -13.95 8.41 -3.04
C ILE A 189 -14.33 7.20 -2.18
N MET A 190 -13.46 6.85 -1.23
CA MET A 190 -13.62 5.69 -0.37
C MET A 190 -13.05 5.94 1.03
N TYR A 191 -13.55 5.19 2.00
CA TYR A 191 -13.10 5.19 3.39
C TYR A 191 -13.01 3.77 3.96
N ALA A 192 -12.11 3.59 4.93
CA ALA A 192 -11.92 2.30 5.60
C ALA A 192 -13.05 2.01 6.59
N VAL A 193 -13.62 0.82 6.47
CA VAL A 193 -14.66 0.29 7.34
C VAL A 193 -14.16 -0.96 8.07
N ARG A 194 -14.93 -1.40 9.07
CA ARG A 194 -14.71 -2.69 9.72
C ARG A 194 -16.04 -3.29 10.18
N THR A 195 -16.01 -4.59 10.48
CA THR A 195 -17.07 -5.21 11.29
C THR A 195 -16.72 -5.12 12.77
N SER A 196 -17.71 -5.30 13.64
CA SER A 196 -17.50 -5.39 15.10
C SER A 196 -16.50 -6.49 15.46
N ASN A 197 -16.49 -7.59 14.70
CA ASN A 197 -15.70 -8.79 14.97
C ASN A 197 -14.26 -8.75 14.42
N THR A 198 -13.88 -7.73 13.64
CA THR A 198 -12.52 -7.66 13.07
C THR A 198 -11.53 -7.23 14.15
N SER A 199 -10.35 -7.84 14.27
CA SER A 199 -9.30 -7.27 15.13
C SER A 199 -8.74 -5.98 14.48
N THR A 200 -8.35 -4.99 15.27
CA THR A 200 -7.70 -3.77 14.77
C THR A 200 -6.53 -3.40 15.65
N ARG A 201 -5.47 -2.89 15.03
CA ARG A 201 -4.25 -2.45 15.73
C ARG A 201 -4.22 -0.93 15.93
N TRP A 202 -4.91 -0.16 15.10
CA TRP A 202 -4.68 1.28 14.98
C TRP A 202 -5.91 2.14 15.27
N SER A 203 -7.07 1.75 14.76
CA SER A 203 -8.31 2.48 15.02
C SER A 203 -9.46 1.52 15.19
N TYR A 204 -10.20 1.69 16.29
CA TYR A 204 -11.46 1.02 16.58
C TYR A 204 -12.62 1.58 15.76
N GLY A 205 -12.46 2.80 15.23
CA GLY A 205 -13.48 3.50 14.48
C GLY A 205 -14.69 3.92 15.31
N PHE A 206 -15.64 4.55 14.64
CA PHE A 206 -16.91 5.01 15.21
C PHE A 206 -18.07 4.46 14.38
N TRP A 207 -19.16 4.08 15.05
CA TRP A 207 -20.38 3.75 14.35
C TRP A 207 -20.98 5.04 13.76
N ILE A 208 -21.18 5.06 12.45
CA ILE A 208 -21.82 6.17 11.75
C ILE A 208 -23.17 5.70 11.27
N GLU A 209 -24.23 6.24 11.87
CA GLU A 209 -25.61 5.82 11.62
C GLU A 209 -26.01 5.97 10.15
N GLU A 210 -25.68 7.13 9.54
CA GLU A 210 -25.93 7.40 8.11
C GLU A 210 -25.26 6.37 7.19
N ALA A 211 -24.06 5.90 7.56
CA ALA A 211 -23.32 4.92 6.78
C ALA A 211 -23.76 3.47 7.08
N GLY A 212 -24.43 3.24 8.22
CA GLY A 212 -24.75 1.90 8.71
C GLY A 212 -23.53 1.03 9.00
N MET A 213 -22.37 1.64 9.30
CA MET A 213 -21.08 0.96 9.38
C MET A 213 -20.16 1.55 10.46
N LEU A 214 -19.18 0.75 10.92
CA LEU A 214 -18.04 1.24 11.71
C LEU A 214 -16.99 1.85 10.77
N VAL A 215 -16.81 3.16 10.85
CA VAL A 215 -15.82 3.93 10.07
C VAL A 215 -14.53 4.05 10.86
N LYS A 216 -13.41 3.60 10.29
CA LYS A 216 -12.10 3.59 10.97
C LYS A 216 -11.46 4.97 11.05
N TYR A 217 -11.57 5.76 9.99
CA TYR A 217 -10.93 7.08 9.89
C TYR A 217 -11.97 8.10 9.43
N MET A 218 -12.35 9.01 10.34
CA MET A 218 -13.41 9.98 10.07
C MET A 218 -12.99 11.03 9.02
N THR A 219 -11.69 11.30 8.90
CA THR A 219 -11.09 12.10 7.83
C THR A 219 -11.41 11.50 6.46
N GLU A 220 -11.12 10.22 6.26
CA GLU A 220 -11.44 9.53 5.01
C GLU A 220 -12.95 9.57 4.70
N TYR A 221 -13.81 9.37 5.71
CA TYR A 221 -15.27 9.41 5.52
C TYR A 221 -15.76 10.79 5.07
N ASN A 222 -15.33 11.84 5.77
CA ASN A 222 -15.71 13.20 5.45
C ASN A 222 -15.22 13.61 4.06
N ASP A 223 -13.97 13.29 3.73
CA ASP A 223 -13.38 13.60 2.42
C ASP A 223 -14.12 12.86 1.29
N ALA A 224 -14.43 11.58 1.50
CA ALA A 224 -15.14 10.76 0.52
C ALA A 224 -16.57 11.24 0.29
N LYS A 225 -17.28 11.63 1.36
CA LYS A 225 -18.64 12.17 1.28
C LYS A 225 -18.66 13.50 0.53
N ASN A 226 -17.75 14.41 0.89
CA ASN A 226 -17.73 15.78 0.39
C ASN A 226 -17.01 15.96 -0.96
N SER A 227 -16.34 14.93 -1.49
CA SER A 227 -15.63 15.07 -2.77
C SER A 227 -16.56 15.35 -3.95
N THR A 228 -16.02 15.83 -5.06
CA THR A 228 -16.76 15.89 -6.33
C THR A 228 -16.62 14.54 -7.05
N PRO A 229 -17.68 14.00 -7.70
CA PRO A 229 -17.55 12.82 -8.54
C PRO A 229 -16.45 13.00 -9.59
N LEU A 230 -15.60 11.99 -9.74
CA LEU A 230 -14.50 11.98 -10.72
C LEU A 230 -14.98 12.16 -12.17
N ALA A 231 -16.22 11.77 -12.48
CA ALA A 231 -16.84 11.96 -13.79
C ALA A 231 -17.10 13.44 -14.15
N GLU A 232 -17.00 14.35 -13.19
CA GLU A 232 -17.17 15.79 -13.39
C GLU A 232 -15.82 16.53 -13.47
N LEU A 233 -14.70 15.83 -13.29
CA LEU A 233 -13.35 16.40 -13.32
C LEU A 233 -12.62 16.20 -14.65
N TYR A 234 -13.15 15.36 -15.55
CA TYR A 234 -12.58 15.06 -16.87
C TYR A 234 -13.65 14.77 -17.91
#